data_AF-A0A093HGZ3-F1
#
_entry.id   AF-A0A093HGZ3-F1
#
_cell.length_a   1.000
_cell.length_b   1.000
_cell.length_c   1.000
_cell.angle_alpha   90.00
_cell.angle_beta   90.00
_cell.angle_gamma   90.00
#
_symmetry.space_group_name_H-M   'P 1'
#
loop_
_entity.id
_entity.type
_entity.pdbx_description
1 polymer ?
#
loop_
_entity_poly.entity_id
_entity_poly.type
_entity_poly.pdbx_seq_one_letter_code
_entity_poly.pdbx_strand_id
1 'polypeptide(L)'
;GQTGRYVLVQKLREKERQLLPLECPLESLAKCGQYANDVQFVLRRTGPSVAERPSSDGAPQAPERTFIRASLPIKPRPMSTEVPRSREPKKAMTFNLGPMGSGELFAKSRWRQHTWEGMDLKESAGASQPSKEELFKTVLRQQEQLHSLEVHEDSLETDLRHWEHGRASSQEDEIFFLEQVVRRNETELGEEEFWQSELQLEKECERERQERVRSLRASLEDYTQRIYELTARTEALQKEIQWEMAERAKRGKETPGPSPMDLEDMAAKMKRDLEAKVKQGTQLESNLASVEKALEEAERNLQ
;
A
#
# COMPACT_ATOMS: atom_id res chain seq x y z
N GLY A 1 4.45 22.85 22.06
CA GLY A 1 5.60 22.30 21.32
C GLY A 1 5.20 22.08 19.89
N GLN A 2 6.09 22.32 18.93
CA GLN A 2 5.80 22.09 17.52
C GLN A 2 6.11 20.62 17.17
N THR A 3 5.16 19.89 16.59
CA THR A 3 5.33 18.49 16.19
C THR A 3 5.79 18.41 14.74
N GLY A 4 6.76 17.55 14.43
CA GLY A 4 7.32 17.41 13.08
C GLY A 4 8.59 16.55 13.03
N ARG A 5 9.14 16.37 11.83
CA ARG A 5 10.47 15.78 11.63
C ARG A 5 11.53 16.84 11.94
N TYR A 6 12.53 16.45 12.72
CA TYR A 6 13.63 17.32 13.11
C TYR A 6 14.96 16.61 12.91
N VAL A 7 15.98 17.38 12.55
CA VAL A 7 17.38 16.98 12.58
C VAL A 7 18.11 17.79 13.62
N LEU A 8 18.98 17.14 14.38
CA LEU A 8 19.84 17.80 15.35
C LEU A 8 21.12 18.24 14.63
N VAL A 9 21.41 19.53 14.67
CA VAL A 9 22.58 20.12 14.02
C VAL A 9 23.54 20.62 15.09
N GLN A 10 24.78 20.16 15.02
CA GLN A 10 25.90 20.70 15.78
C GLN A 10 26.51 21.86 15.00
N LYS A 11 26.49 23.06 15.57
CA LYS A 11 27.11 24.25 15.03
C LYS A 11 28.33 24.62 15.85
N LEU A 12 29.47 24.76 15.20
CA LEU A 12 30.72 25.25 15.78
C LEU A 12 31.24 26.39 14.89
N ARG A 13 31.06 27.63 15.35
CA ARG A 13 31.37 28.86 14.58
C ARG A 13 30.65 28.86 13.22
N GLU A 14 31.40 28.77 12.12
CA GLU A 14 30.88 28.75 10.74
C GLU A 14 30.66 27.33 10.19
N LYS A 15 31.00 26.29 10.96
CA LYS A 15 30.83 24.90 10.54
C LYS A 15 29.57 24.31 11.16
N GLU A 16 28.68 23.80 10.33
CA GLU A 16 27.48 23.08 10.72
C GLU A 16 27.59 21.61 10.31
N ARG A 17 27.27 20.70 11.23
CA ARG A 17 27.23 19.26 11.01
C ARG A 17 25.92 18.70 11.53
N GLN A 18 25.26 17.87 10.73
CA GLN A 18 24.08 17.12 11.17
C GLN A 18 24.52 15.90 11.98
N LEU A 19 23.88 15.67 13.13
CA LEU A 19 24.08 14.46 13.93
C LEU A 19 23.15 13.36 13.44
N LEU A 20 23.71 12.14 13.34
CA LEU A 20 22.92 10.95 13.02
C LEU A 20 22.07 10.51 14.22
N PRO A 21 20.96 9.77 14.02
CA PRO A 21 20.11 9.30 15.11
C PRO A 21 20.82 8.43 16.16
N LEU A 22 21.91 7.77 15.77
CA LEU A 22 22.72 6.89 16.64
C LEU A 22 23.86 7.65 17.34
N GLU A 23 24.12 8.90 16.98
CA GLU A 23 25.21 9.68 17.58
C GLU A 23 24.76 10.35 18.88
N CYS A 24 25.58 10.25 19.91
CA CYS A 24 25.30 10.91 21.18
C CYS A 24 25.79 12.37 21.14
N PRO A 25 24.92 13.38 21.40
CA PRO A 25 25.31 14.79 21.39
C PRO A 25 26.41 15.10 22.42
N LEU A 26 26.37 14.45 23.58
CA LEU A 26 27.37 14.61 24.65
C LEU A 26 28.75 14.09 24.22
N GLU A 27 28.81 12.97 23.51
CA GLU A 27 30.07 12.45 22.95
C GLU A 27 30.60 13.35 21.84
N SER A 28 29.71 13.91 21.01
CA SER A 28 30.05 14.84 19.94
C SER A 28 30.59 16.17 20.51
N LEU A 29 30.07 16.60 21.64
CA LEU A 29 30.56 17.76 22.40
C LEU A 29 31.94 17.48 23.01
N ALA A 30 32.14 16.29 23.61
CA ALA A 30 33.43 15.90 24.18
C ALA A 30 34.56 15.88 23.13
N LYS A 31 34.25 15.47 21.89
CA LYS A 31 35.18 15.51 20.74
C LYS A 31 35.63 16.93 20.37
N CYS A 32 34.88 17.98 20.75
CA CYS A 32 35.23 19.37 20.47
C CYS A 32 36.25 19.96 21.47
N GLY A 33 36.57 19.26 22.57
CA GLY A 33 37.60 19.65 23.53
C GLY A 33 37.43 21.10 24.02
N GLN A 34 38.47 21.92 23.87
CA GLN A 34 38.49 23.33 24.28
C GLN A 34 37.43 24.21 23.59
N TYR A 35 36.88 23.76 22.46
CA TYR A 35 35.84 24.48 21.73
C TYR A 35 34.41 24.07 22.14
N ALA A 36 34.25 23.19 23.13
CA ALA A 36 32.93 22.73 23.58
C ALA A 36 31.99 23.88 23.98
N ASN A 37 32.54 24.95 24.56
CA ASN A 37 31.76 26.14 24.94
C ASN A 37 31.21 26.92 23.73
N ASP A 38 31.84 26.80 22.56
CA ASP A 38 31.43 27.43 21.30
C ASP A 38 30.44 26.55 20.51
N VAL A 39 30.15 25.33 20.97
CA VAL A 39 29.26 24.39 20.28
C VAL A 39 27.81 24.66 20.66
N GLN A 40 26.96 24.83 19.64
CA GLN A 40 25.51 24.94 19.80
C GLN A 40 24.82 23.75 19.14
N PHE A 41 23.84 23.18 19.83
CA PHE A 41 22.95 22.18 19.25
C PHE A 41 21.63 22.84 18.86
N VAL A 42 21.33 22.81 17.57
CA VAL A 42 20.13 23.42 16.99
C VAL A 42 19.24 22.32 16.45
N LEU A 43 18.00 22.26 16.92
CA LEU A 43 17.00 21.35 16.39
C LEU A 43 16.34 22.01 15.17
N ARG A 44 16.76 21.60 13.96
CA ARG A 44 16.23 22.15 12.70
C ARG A 44 15.07 21.27 12.22
N ARG A 45 13.92 21.88 11.98
CA ARG A 45 12.76 21.20 11.42
C ARG A 45 13.00 20.88 9.94
N THR A 46 12.79 19.63 9.55
CA THR A 46 12.96 19.13 8.18
C THR A 46 11.63 18.57 7.69
N GLY A 47 10.78 19.44 7.15
CA GLY A 47 9.49 19.09 6.57
C GLY A 47 8.59 20.33 6.41
N PRO A 48 7.56 20.28 5.54
CA PRO A 48 6.71 21.44 5.25
C PRO A 48 6.04 21.94 6.54
N SER A 49 6.21 23.23 6.81
CA SER A 49 5.55 23.92 7.90
C SER A 49 4.10 24.23 7.50
N VAL A 50 3.15 23.94 8.38
CA VAL A 50 1.72 24.30 8.22
C VAL A 50 1.50 25.83 8.24
N ALA A 51 2.55 26.64 8.44
CA ALA A 51 2.44 28.07 8.72
C ALA A 51 2.89 29.03 7.60
N GLU A 52 3.40 28.55 6.46
CA GLU A 52 3.75 29.45 5.33
C GLU A 52 3.15 28.91 4.03
N ARG A 53 1.90 29.31 3.76
CA ARG A 53 1.35 29.35 2.40
C ARG A 53 1.73 30.69 1.78
N PRO A 54 2.39 30.73 0.61
CA PRO A 54 2.12 31.80 -0.33
C PRO A 54 0.71 31.57 -0.90
N SER A 55 -0.13 32.58 -0.78
CA SER A 55 -1.40 32.65 -1.50
C SER A 55 -1.15 32.65 -3.01
N SER A 56 -1.66 31.66 -3.75
CA SER A 56 -2.40 31.88 -5.01
C SER A 56 -2.87 30.56 -5.66
N ASP A 57 -4.10 30.61 -6.18
CA ASP A 57 -4.71 29.81 -7.25
C ASP A 57 -4.73 28.27 -7.21
N GLY A 58 -5.92 27.72 -6.92
CA GLY A 58 -6.76 27.27 -8.04
C GLY A 58 -6.57 25.87 -8.64
N ALA A 59 -6.17 24.83 -7.90
CA ALA A 59 -6.44 23.43 -8.27
C ALA A 59 -6.29 22.48 -7.07
N PRO A 60 -7.07 21.39 -6.95
CA PRO A 60 -6.79 20.33 -6.00
C PRO A 60 -5.62 19.49 -6.52
N GLN A 61 -4.39 20.01 -6.39
CA GLN A 61 -3.20 19.23 -6.70
C GLN A 61 -2.98 18.22 -5.57
N ALA A 62 -3.08 16.94 -5.92
CA ALA A 62 -2.78 15.84 -5.01
C ALA A 62 -1.34 16.00 -4.45
N PRO A 63 -1.10 15.67 -3.17
CA PRO A 63 0.21 15.89 -2.56
C PRO A 63 1.29 15.09 -3.31
N GLU A 64 2.29 15.78 -3.87
CA GLU A 64 3.44 15.13 -4.50
C GLU A 64 4.16 14.24 -3.46
N ARG A 65 4.14 12.94 -3.71
CA ARG A 65 4.81 11.91 -2.90
C ARG A 65 6.31 11.97 -3.20
N THR A 66 7.04 12.82 -2.49
CA THR A 66 8.52 12.84 -2.55
C THR A 66 9.10 11.48 -2.17
N PHE A 67 10.26 11.13 -2.75
CA PHE A 67 11.06 9.90 -2.58
C PHE A 67 11.44 9.50 -1.14
N ILE A 68 10.95 10.21 -0.12
CA ILE A 68 11.14 9.90 1.30
C ILE A 68 9.74 9.83 1.96
N ARG A 69 9.13 8.66 1.78
CA ARG A 69 7.84 8.16 2.27
C ARG A 69 7.34 8.85 3.56
N ALA A 70 6.16 9.47 3.48
CA ALA A 70 5.36 9.90 4.63
C ALA A 70 3.89 9.53 4.40
N SER A 71 3.62 8.23 4.35
CA SER A 71 2.27 7.64 4.36
C SER A 71 2.16 6.67 5.53
N LEU A 72 2.29 7.19 6.75
CA LEU A 72 1.93 6.42 7.94
C LEU A 72 0.47 6.74 8.31
N PRO A 73 -0.35 5.75 8.68
CA PRO A 73 -1.69 6.00 9.17
C PRO A 73 -1.63 6.85 10.45
N ILE A 74 -2.36 7.97 10.45
CA ILE A 74 -2.54 8.82 11.63
C ILE A 74 -3.47 8.05 12.58
N LYS A 75 -2.91 7.34 13.56
CA LYS A 75 -3.70 6.79 14.67
C LYS A 75 -4.31 7.96 15.47
N PRO A 76 -5.64 8.07 15.63
CA PRO A 76 -6.20 8.91 16.67
C PRO A 76 -5.85 8.27 18.02
N ARG A 77 -5.09 8.98 18.86
CA ARG A 77 -4.84 8.56 20.25
C ARG A 77 -6.14 8.65 21.04
N PRO A 78 -6.58 7.60 21.75
CA PRO A 78 -7.49 7.78 22.87
C PRO A 78 -6.71 8.43 24.01
N MET A 79 -7.21 9.57 24.47
CA MET A 79 -6.77 10.22 25.70
C MET A 79 -7.33 9.42 26.87
N SER A 80 -6.51 8.59 27.53
CA SER A 80 -6.76 8.24 28.92
C SER A 80 -5.46 7.80 29.60
N THR A 81 -5.31 8.31 30.81
CA THR A 81 -4.21 8.18 31.74
C THR A 81 -4.03 6.75 32.24
N GLU A 82 -2.77 6.46 32.62
CA GLU A 82 -2.29 5.34 33.43
C GLU A 82 -1.91 4.02 32.73
N VAL A 83 -0.62 3.72 32.86
CA VAL A 83 0.01 2.40 32.66
C VAL A 83 -0.18 1.62 33.97
N PRO A 84 -0.20 0.27 33.98
CA PRO A 84 1.08 -0.42 34.16
C PRO A 84 1.29 -1.66 33.27
N ARG A 85 2.57 -1.89 33.04
CA ARG A 85 3.22 -2.98 32.29
C ARG A 85 2.76 -4.37 32.75
N SER A 86 2.73 -5.36 31.84
CA SER A 86 3.37 -6.68 32.08
C SER A 86 3.34 -7.61 30.86
N ARG A 87 4.55 -8.10 30.52
CA ARG A 87 4.95 -9.44 30.05
C ARG A 87 4.37 -10.06 28.76
N GLU A 88 5.32 -10.51 27.94
CA GLU A 88 5.28 -11.48 26.84
C GLU A 88 4.29 -12.65 27.07
N PRO A 89 3.51 -13.04 26.07
CA PRO A 89 2.94 -14.38 26.00
C PRO A 89 3.89 -15.30 25.21
N LYS A 90 4.55 -16.22 25.91
CA LYS A 90 5.16 -17.42 25.31
C LYS A 90 4.10 -18.52 25.24
N LYS A 91 4.10 -19.21 24.10
CA LYS A 91 3.53 -20.54 23.77
C LYS A 91 2.14 -20.51 23.12
N ALA A 92 2.16 -20.75 21.82
CA ALA A 92 1.06 -21.36 21.09
C ALA A 92 0.91 -22.82 21.55
N MET A 93 -0.29 -23.20 21.97
CA MET A 93 -0.72 -24.59 22.07
C MET A 93 -1.83 -24.76 21.04
N THR A 94 -1.43 -25.07 19.80
CA THR A 94 -2.33 -25.65 18.82
C THR A 94 -2.63 -27.08 19.27
N PHE A 95 -3.80 -27.32 19.85
CA PHE A 95 -4.33 -28.66 19.92
C PHE A 95 -5.08 -28.92 18.60
N ASN A 96 -4.52 -29.80 17.79
CA ASN A 96 -5.32 -30.50 16.78
C ASN A 96 -6.09 -31.57 17.55
N LEU A 97 -7.41 -31.46 17.61
CA LEU A 97 -8.27 -32.59 17.93
C LEU A 97 -9.21 -32.79 16.74
N GLY A 98 -8.91 -33.83 15.99
CA GLY A 98 -9.74 -34.31 14.89
C GLY A 98 -11.09 -34.86 15.36
N PRO A 99 -11.94 -35.28 14.41
CA PRO A 99 -13.31 -35.67 14.70
C PRO A 99 -13.35 -37.10 15.25
N MET A 100 -13.89 -37.28 16.45
CA MET A 100 -14.32 -38.59 16.93
C MET A 100 -15.82 -38.56 17.14
N GLY A 101 -16.50 -39.35 16.31
CA GLY A 101 -17.93 -39.56 16.40
C GLY A 101 -18.33 -40.60 17.44
N SER A 102 -19.65 -40.72 17.55
CA SER A 102 -20.44 -41.84 18.06
C SER A 102 -20.32 -42.18 19.54
N GLY A 103 -21.45 -42.03 20.22
CA GLY A 103 -21.69 -42.45 21.59
C GLY A 103 -23.16 -42.27 21.96
N GLU A 104 -24.07 -42.86 21.16
CA GLU A 104 -25.33 -43.34 21.73
C GLU A 104 -25.01 -44.29 22.88
N LEU A 105 -25.76 -44.16 23.98
CA LEU A 105 -26.36 -45.23 24.81
C LEU A 105 -26.51 -44.74 26.27
N PHE A 106 -27.77 -44.45 26.60
CA PHE A 106 -28.49 -44.65 27.88
C PHE A 106 -27.81 -44.33 29.23
N ALA A 107 -28.48 -43.46 29.99
CA ALA A 107 -28.85 -43.79 31.37
C ALA A 107 -30.14 -43.09 31.77
N LYS A 108 -31.25 -43.83 31.66
CA LYS A 108 -32.49 -43.57 32.40
C LYS A 108 -32.17 -43.46 33.89
N SER A 109 -32.37 -42.29 34.49
CA SER A 109 -32.52 -42.15 35.94
C SER A 109 -33.92 -41.62 36.27
N ARG A 110 -34.81 -42.60 36.44
CA ARG A 110 -35.93 -42.64 37.39
C ARG A 110 -36.37 -41.29 37.96
N TRP A 111 -37.17 -40.55 37.20
CA TRP A 111 -38.27 -39.85 37.86
C TRP A 111 -39.24 -40.95 38.30
N ARG A 112 -39.18 -41.31 39.58
CA ARG A 112 -40.31 -41.98 40.21
C ARG A 112 -41.48 -41.03 40.08
N GLN A 113 -42.28 -41.31 39.08
CA GLN A 113 -43.71 -41.10 39.10
C GLN A 113 -44.17 -41.62 40.48
N HIS A 114 -44.43 -40.71 41.43
CA HIS A 114 -45.29 -41.01 42.56
C HIS A 114 -46.72 -41.06 41.99
N THR A 115 -46.98 -42.06 41.16
CA THR A 115 -48.31 -42.63 41.00
C THR A 115 -48.66 -43.18 42.38
N TRP A 116 -49.63 -42.57 43.03
CA TRP A 116 -50.32 -43.16 44.17
C TRP A 116 -51.14 -44.37 43.67
N GLU A 117 -50.47 -45.41 43.20
CA GLU A 117 -51.04 -46.72 42.95
C GLU A 117 -50.57 -47.62 44.10
N GLY A 118 -51.42 -47.76 45.11
CA GLY A 118 -51.06 -48.53 46.30
C GLY A 118 -51.96 -48.30 47.51
N MET A 119 -53.26 -48.17 47.31
CA MET A 119 -54.22 -48.62 48.33
C MET A 119 -55.24 -49.50 47.62
N ASP A 120 -54.99 -50.81 47.70
CA ASP A 120 -55.99 -51.83 47.48
C ASP A 120 -57.26 -51.45 48.25
N LEU A 121 -58.33 -51.15 47.51
CA LEU A 121 -59.68 -51.09 48.04
C LEU A 121 -60.13 -52.53 48.32
N LYS A 122 -59.56 -53.15 49.36
CA LYS A 122 -60.16 -54.32 49.99
C LYS A 122 -61.22 -53.79 50.94
N GLU A 123 -62.44 -53.65 50.42
CA GLU A 123 -63.64 -53.51 51.22
C GLU A 123 -63.67 -54.64 52.25
N SER A 124 -63.31 -54.31 53.49
CA SER A 124 -63.62 -55.10 54.66
C SER A 124 -64.34 -54.17 55.62
N ALA A 125 -65.58 -54.55 55.87
CA ALA A 125 -66.54 -53.88 56.72
C ALA A 125 -65.92 -53.30 57.99
N GLY A 126 -66.21 -52.02 58.25
CA GLY A 126 -65.85 -51.34 59.49
C GLY A 126 -64.86 -50.20 59.31
N ALA A 127 -65.08 -49.28 58.37
CA ALA A 127 -64.45 -47.97 58.43
C ALA A 127 -65.07 -47.19 59.61
N SER A 128 -64.59 -47.47 60.82
CA SER A 128 -64.62 -46.47 61.87
C SER A 128 -63.88 -45.26 61.30
N GLN A 129 -64.57 -44.12 61.23
CA GLN A 129 -63.95 -42.84 60.88
C GLN A 129 -62.60 -42.77 61.61
N PRO A 130 -61.48 -42.51 60.90
CA PRO A 130 -60.18 -42.44 61.54
C PRO A 130 -60.34 -41.50 62.72
N SER A 131 -59.93 -41.99 63.90
CA SER A 131 -60.18 -41.21 65.10
C SER A 131 -59.53 -39.84 64.88
N LYS A 132 -60.14 -38.78 65.42
CA LYS A 132 -59.64 -37.40 65.27
C LYS A 132 -58.12 -37.33 65.49
N GLU A 133 -57.61 -38.16 66.39
CA GLU A 133 -56.21 -38.32 66.72
C GLU A 133 -55.34 -38.96 65.62
N GLU A 134 -55.83 -39.95 64.88
CA GLU A 134 -55.13 -40.54 63.73
C GLU A 134 -55.02 -39.54 62.57
N LEU A 135 -56.08 -38.77 62.32
CA LEU A 135 -56.04 -37.68 61.35
C LEU A 135 -55.01 -36.63 61.75
N PHE A 136 -54.98 -36.20 63.02
CA PHE A 136 -53.96 -35.29 63.50
C PHE A 136 -52.54 -35.83 63.32
N LYS A 137 -52.29 -37.12 63.62
CA LYS A 137 -50.98 -37.75 63.39
C LYS A 137 -50.59 -37.75 61.91
N THR A 138 -51.54 -38.01 61.01
CA THR A 138 -51.27 -37.95 59.56
C THR A 138 -51.00 -36.53 59.06
N VAL A 139 -51.74 -35.53 59.56
CA VAL A 139 -51.53 -34.11 59.23
C VAL A 139 -50.18 -33.64 59.72
N LEU A 140 -49.78 -33.99 60.94
CA LEU A 140 -48.44 -33.70 61.47
C LEU A 140 -47.33 -34.29 60.59
N ARG A 141 -47.46 -35.56 60.19
CA ARG A 141 -46.49 -36.22 59.29
C ARG A 141 -46.45 -35.55 57.91
N GLN A 142 -47.61 -35.19 57.36
CA GLN A 142 -47.69 -34.48 56.08
C GLN A 142 -47.09 -33.08 56.17
N GLN A 143 -47.29 -32.38 57.29
CA GLN A 143 -46.71 -31.07 57.54
C GLN A 143 -45.18 -31.14 57.66
N GLU A 144 -44.64 -32.17 58.31
CA GLU A 144 -43.20 -32.43 58.37
C GLU A 144 -42.62 -32.78 56.99
N GLN A 145 -43.33 -33.57 56.18
CA GLN A 145 -42.93 -33.90 54.81
C GLN A 145 -42.95 -32.70 53.86
N LEU A 146 -43.95 -31.81 53.99
CA LEU A 146 -43.99 -30.57 53.22
C LEU A 146 -42.83 -29.66 53.62
N HIS A 147 -42.56 -29.56 54.92
CA HIS A 147 -41.46 -28.74 55.41
C HIS A 147 -40.09 -29.24 54.91
N SER A 148 -39.89 -30.56 54.82
CA SER A 148 -38.64 -31.11 54.27
C SER A 148 -38.49 -30.88 52.76
N LEU A 149 -39.59 -30.89 52.01
CA LEU A 149 -39.60 -30.54 50.59
C LEU A 149 -39.33 -29.05 50.36
N GLU A 150 -39.91 -28.18 51.18
CA GLU A 150 -39.71 -26.73 51.13
C GLU A 150 -38.22 -26.38 51.38
N VAL A 151 -37.60 -26.98 52.40
CA VAL A 151 -36.15 -26.84 52.64
C VAL A 151 -35.30 -27.38 51.48
N HIS A 152 -35.74 -28.45 50.82
CA HIS A 152 -35.02 -28.99 49.67
C HIS A 152 -35.16 -28.12 48.42
N GLU A 153 -36.34 -27.55 48.19
CA GLU A 153 -36.60 -26.56 47.14
C GLU A 153 -35.73 -25.33 47.34
N ASP A 154 -35.69 -24.78 48.56
CA ASP A 154 -34.80 -23.66 48.92
C ASP A 154 -33.32 -23.98 48.62
N SER A 155 -32.88 -25.21 48.92
CA SER A 155 -31.52 -25.66 48.60
C SER A 155 -31.27 -25.67 47.09
N LEU A 156 -32.18 -26.23 46.29
CA LEU A 156 -32.04 -26.27 44.84
C LEU A 156 -32.12 -24.88 44.21
N GLU A 157 -32.97 -24.00 44.74
CA GLU A 157 -33.09 -22.61 44.30
C GLU A 157 -31.80 -21.85 44.60
N THR A 158 -31.19 -22.10 45.77
CA THR A 158 -29.88 -21.54 46.07
C THR A 158 -28.82 -22.05 45.10
N ASP A 159 -28.74 -23.36 44.84
CA ASP A 159 -27.77 -23.94 43.90
C ASP A 159 -27.93 -23.36 42.49
N LEU A 160 -29.16 -23.26 41.98
CA LEU A 160 -29.47 -22.63 40.68
C LEU A 160 -28.93 -21.21 40.62
N ARG A 161 -29.17 -20.39 41.65
CA ARG A 161 -28.59 -19.04 41.70
C ARG A 161 -27.06 -19.09 41.66
N HIS A 162 -26.40 -19.97 42.40
CA HIS A 162 -24.93 -20.07 42.34
C HIS A 162 -24.41 -20.43 40.93
N TRP A 163 -25.07 -21.36 40.25
CA TRP A 163 -24.70 -21.77 38.89
C TRP A 163 -24.93 -20.66 37.86
N GLU A 164 -26.03 -19.93 37.96
CA GLU A 164 -26.34 -18.81 37.07
C GLU A 164 -25.35 -17.66 37.25
N HIS A 165 -25.06 -17.27 38.49
CA HIS A 165 -24.16 -16.13 38.77
C HIS A 165 -22.70 -16.46 38.43
N GLY A 166 -22.23 -17.67 38.72
CA GLY A 166 -20.85 -18.09 38.42
C GLY A 166 -20.60 -18.29 36.92
N ARG A 167 -21.59 -18.77 36.17
CA ARG A 167 -21.48 -18.99 34.73
C ARG A 167 -21.66 -17.69 33.94
N ALA A 168 -22.66 -16.87 34.28
CA ALA A 168 -22.96 -15.65 33.55
C ALA A 168 -21.82 -14.64 33.65
N SER A 169 -21.30 -14.39 34.85
CA SER A 169 -20.18 -13.45 35.05
C SER A 169 -18.91 -13.87 34.30
N SER A 170 -18.51 -15.14 34.40
CA SER A 170 -17.33 -15.66 33.69
C SER A 170 -17.50 -15.62 32.17
N GLN A 171 -18.71 -15.83 31.65
CA GLN A 171 -18.99 -15.78 30.21
C GLN A 171 -19.04 -14.33 29.71
N GLU A 172 -19.61 -13.41 30.48
CA GLU A 172 -19.65 -11.98 30.14
C GLU A 172 -18.24 -11.38 30.07
N ASP A 173 -17.36 -11.73 31.01
CA ASP A 173 -15.95 -11.31 31.00
C ASP A 173 -15.20 -11.89 29.79
N GLU A 174 -15.45 -13.16 29.45
CA GLU A 174 -14.86 -13.81 28.28
C GLU A 174 -15.36 -13.18 26.97
N ILE A 175 -16.66 -12.90 26.85
CA ILE A 175 -17.25 -12.21 25.71
C ILE A 175 -16.63 -10.82 25.56
N PHE A 176 -16.53 -10.04 26.64
CA PHE A 176 -15.93 -8.71 26.61
C PHE A 176 -14.46 -8.74 26.17
N PHE A 177 -13.69 -9.72 26.67
CA PHE A 177 -12.30 -9.92 26.24
C PHE A 177 -12.22 -10.24 24.75
N LEU A 178 -13.05 -11.16 24.26
CA LEU A 178 -13.08 -11.53 22.85
C LEU A 178 -13.49 -10.35 21.96
N GLU A 179 -14.47 -9.53 22.36
CA GLU A 179 -14.85 -8.32 21.62
C GLU A 179 -13.71 -7.31 21.53
N GLN A 180 -12.92 -7.15 22.60
CA GLN A 180 -11.75 -6.30 22.58
C GLN A 180 -10.68 -6.84 21.62
N VAL A 181 -10.48 -8.16 21.60
CA VAL A 181 -9.56 -8.82 20.67
C VAL A 181 -10.04 -8.68 19.23
N VAL A 182 -11.33 -8.88 18.95
CA VAL A 182 -11.91 -8.69 17.61
C VAL A 182 -11.70 -7.26 17.12
N ARG A 183 -12.02 -6.25 17.94
CA ARG A 183 -11.77 -4.84 17.57
C ARG A 183 -10.30 -4.58 17.28
N ARG A 184 -9.39 -5.18 18.05
CA ARG A 184 -7.95 -5.06 17.79
C ARG A 184 -7.59 -5.72 16.46
N ASN A 185 -8.04 -6.95 16.22
CA ASN A 185 -7.78 -7.67 14.98
C ASN A 185 -8.34 -6.93 13.77
N GLU A 186 -9.53 -6.32 13.86
CA GLU A 186 -10.09 -5.47 12.80
C GLU A 186 -9.17 -4.28 12.47
N THR A 187 -8.62 -3.62 13.49
CA THR A 187 -7.66 -2.52 13.26
C THR A 187 -6.36 -3.01 12.64
N GLU A 188 -5.85 -4.17 13.07
CA GLU A 188 -4.62 -4.77 12.53
C GLU A 188 -4.83 -5.24 11.07
N LEU A 189 -5.99 -5.81 10.76
CA LEU A 189 -6.37 -6.22 9.40
C LEU A 189 -6.45 -5.01 8.47
N GLY A 190 -7.07 -3.92 8.89
CA GLY A 190 -7.12 -2.69 8.10
C GLY A 190 -5.73 -2.07 7.86
N GLU A 191 -4.82 -2.15 8.83
CA GLU A 191 -3.42 -1.75 8.64
C GLU A 191 -2.71 -2.67 7.62
N GLU A 192 -2.97 -3.98 7.66
CA GLU A 192 -2.41 -4.92 6.71
C GLU A 192 -2.91 -4.67 5.28
N GLU A 193 -4.22 -4.50 5.09
CA GLU A 193 -4.84 -4.18 3.80
C GLU A 193 -4.24 -2.88 3.21
N PHE A 194 -4.04 -1.86 4.05
CA PHE A 194 -3.36 -0.63 3.64
C PHE A 194 -1.93 -0.89 3.15
N TRP A 195 -1.14 -1.66 3.91
CA TRP A 195 0.24 -1.96 3.52
C TRP A 195 0.34 -2.86 2.29
N GLN A 196 -0.58 -3.80 2.11
CA GLN A 196 -0.69 -4.61 0.90
C GLN A 196 -0.98 -3.72 -0.32
N SER A 197 -1.92 -2.77 -0.20
CA SER A 197 -2.25 -1.81 -1.25
C SER A 197 -1.05 -0.92 -1.61
N GLU A 198 -0.37 -0.36 -0.61
CA GLU A 198 0.83 0.46 -0.84
C GLU A 198 1.97 -0.36 -1.47
N LEU A 199 2.13 -1.63 -1.10
CA LEU A 199 3.13 -2.51 -1.69
C LEU A 199 2.83 -2.79 -3.18
N GLN A 200 1.56 -2.98 -3.54
CA GLN A 200 1.15 -3.15 -4.93
C GLN A 200 1.45 -1.89 -5.76
N LEU A 201 1.07 -0.71 -5.24
CA LEU A 201 1.35 0.57 -5.90
C LEU A 201 2.85 0.80 -6.08
N GLU A 202 3.67 0.48 -5.08
CA GLU A 202 5.12 0.60 -5.17
C GLU A 202 5.71 -0.32 -6.25
N LYS A 203 5.21 -1.57 -6.35
CA LYS A 203 5.64 -2.52 -7.41
C LYS A 203 5.30 -2.00 -8.81
N GLU A 204 4.14 -1.38 -8.98
CA GLU A 204 3.75 -0.77 -10.26
C GLU A 204 4.63 0.43 -10.60
N CYS A 205 4.88 1.31 -9.63
CA CYS A 205 5.78 2.46 -9.77
C CYS A 205 7.22 2.01 -10.11
N GLU A 206 7.71 0.95 -9.48
CA GLU A 206 9.01 0.35 -9.78
C GLU A 206 9.04 -0.16 -11.22
N ARG A 207 8.01 -0.90 -11.65
CA ARG A 207 7.89 -1.41 -13.03
C ARG A 207 7.93 -0.26 -14.04
N GLU A 208 7.16 0.81 -13.83
CA GLU A 208 7.18 1.97 -14.71
C GLU A 208 8.56 2.63 -14.78
N ARG A 209 9.24 2.77 -13.64
CA ARG A 209 10.62 3.30 -13.61
C ARG A 209 11.56 2.39 -14.40
N GLN A 210 11.45 1.08 -14.23
CA GLN A 210 12.25 0.11 -14.98
C GLN A 210 11.97 0.18 -16.49
N GLU A 211 10.73 0.38 -16.91
CA GLU A 211 10.35 0.60 -18.31
C GLU A 211 10.97 1.87 -18.88
N ARG A 212 10.90 2.99 -18.14
CA ARG A 212 11.55 4.24 -18.54
C ARG A 212 13.06 4.07 -18.69
N VAL A 213 13.71 3.36 -17.76
CA VAL A 213 15.15 3.06 -17.86
C VAL A 213 15.45 2.20 -19.09
N ARG A 214 14.64 1.18 -19.37
CA ARG A 214 14.79 0.34 -20.57
C ARG A 214 14.63 1.16 -21.86
N SER A 215 13.62 2.02 -21.93
CA SER A 215 13.40 2.90 -23.08
C SER A 215 14.56 3.88 -23.30
N LEU A 216 15.07 4.50 -22.23
CA LEU A 216 16.24 5.38 -22.30
C LEU A 216 17.51 4.66 -22.72
N ARG A 217 17.70 3.40 -22.31
CA ARG A 217 18.82 2.58 -22.77
C ARG A 217 18.73 2.28 -24.26
N ALA A 218 17.55 1.89 -24.73
CA ALA A 218 17.32 1.63 -26.15
C ALA A 218 17.56 2.89 -27.00
N SER A 219 17.05 4.06 -26.59
CA SER A 219 17.31 5.30 -27.33
C SER A 219 18.78 5.71 -27.30
N LEU A 220 19.49 5.47 -26.20
CA LEU A 220 20.94 5.69 -26.13
C LEU A 220 21.71 4.77 -27.08
N GLU A 221 21.30 3.50 -27.21
CA GLU A 221 21.86 2.56 -28.18
C GLU A 221 21.61 3.04 -29.62
N ASP A 222 20.40 3.51 -29.93
CA ASP A 222 20.07 4.08 -31.25
C ASP A 222 20.94 5.30 -31.59
N TYR A 223 21.10 6.24 -30.65
CA TYR A 223 21.98 7.40 -30.84
C TYR A 223 23.45 6.98 -30.98
N THR A 224 23.88 5.97 -30.22
CA THR A 224 25.24 5.43 -30.31
C THR A 224 25.48 4.82 -31.69
N GLN A 225 24.54 4.03 -32.21
CA GLN A 225 24.60 3.50 -33.57
C GLN A 225 24.62 4.63 -34.60
N ARG A 226 23.79 5.66 -34.42
CA ARG A 226 23.77 6.81 -35.33
C ARG A 226 25.10 7.56 -35.36
N ILE A 227 25.76 7.69 -34.22
CA ILE A 227 27.11 8.27 -34.13
C ILE A 227 28.10 7.41 -34.90
N TYR A 228 28.07 6.08 -34.75
CA TYR A 228 28.92 5.18 -35.53
C TYR A 228 28.68 5.27 -37.04
N GLU A 229 27.42 5.38 -37.48
CA GLU A 229 27.10 5.58 -38.89
C GLU A 229 27.63 6.90 -39.43
N LEU A 230 27.43 7.99 -38.70
CA LEU A 230 27.90 9.31 -39.11
C LEU A 230 29.42 9.37 -39.15
N THR A 231 30.11 8.81 -38.15
CA THR A 231 31.57 8.74 -38.12
C THR A 231 32.11 7.93 -39.30
N ALA A 232 31.53 6.77 -39.61
CA ALA A 232 31.93 5.99 -40.79
C ALA A 232 31.72 6.75 -42.11
N ARG A 233 30.60 7.49 -42.25
CA ARG A 233 30.34 8.35 -43.41
C ARG A 233 31.36 9.49 -43.51
N THR A 234 31.67 10.13 -42.39
CA THR A 234 32.69 11.20 -42.34
C THR A 234 34.07 10.66 -42.73
N GLU A 235 34.47 9.48 -42.25
CA GLU A 235 35.72 8.85 -42.64
C GLU A 235 35.76 8.49 -44.14
N ALA A 236 34.66 8.00 -44.69
CA ALA A 236 34.56 7.70 -46.12
C ALA A 236 34.71 8.97 -46.98
N LEU A 237 33.99 10.04 -46.64
CA LEU A 237 34.11 11.34 -47.31
C LEU A 237 35.52 11.92 -47.16
N GLN A 238 36.15 11.76 -46.00
CA GLN A 238 37.52 12.22 -45.77
C GLN A 238 38.52 11.50 -46.69
N LYS A 239 38.37 10.19 -46.87
CA LYS A 239 39.18 9.41 -47.81
C LYS A 239 38.94 9.83 -49.26
N GLU A 240 37.69 10.10 -49.63
CA GLU A 240 37.32 10.58 -50.97
C GLU A 240 37.96 11.95 -51.27
N ILE A 241 37.88 12.90 -50.32
CA ILE A 241 38.54 14.20 -50.44
C ILE A 241 40.06 14.04 -50.59
N GLN A 242 40.68 13.19 -49.77
CA GLN A 242 42.12 12.91 -49.88
C GLN A 242 42.50 12.31 -51.23
N TRP A 243 41.70 11.37 -51.74
CA TRP A 243 41.89 10.76 -53.06
C TRP A 243 41.75 11.81 -54.17
N GLU A 244 40.72 12.64 -54.12
CA GLU A 244 40.47 13.71 -55.09
C GLU A 244 41.59 14.76 -55.08
N MET A 245 42.09 15.15 -53.90
CA MET A 245 43.24 16.04 -53.78
C MET A 245 44.51 15.43 -54.39
N ALA A 246 44.77 14.13 -54.16
CA ALA A 246 45.90 13.43 -54.74
C ALA A 246 45.78 13.32 -56.27
N GLU A 247 44.59 13.05 -56.79
CA GLU A 247 44.31 13.00 -58.23
C GLU A 247 44.45 14.38 -58.88
N ARG A 248 43.97 15.46 -58.25
CA ARG A 248 44.22 16.83 -58.73
C ARG A 248 45.71 17.17 -58.75
N ALA A 249 46.47 16.75 -57.75
CA ALA A 249 47.92 16.97 -57.71
C ALA A 249 48.66 16.22 -58.83
N LYS A 250 48.20 15.02 -59.23
CA LYS A 250 48.73 14.29 -60.40
C LYS A 250 48.35 14.96 -61.71
N ARG A 251 47.08 15.34 -61.91
CA ARG A 251 46.62 16.05 -63.11
C ARG A 251 47.31 17.39 -63.33
N GLY A 252 47.61 18.12 -62.25
CA GLY A 252 48.38 19.36 -62.30
C GLY A 252 49.85 19.16 -62.73
N LYS A 253 50.38 17.94 -62.68
CA LYS A 253 51.73 17.59 -63.18
C LYS A 253 51.73 17.12 -64.64
N GLU A 254 50.64 16.56 -65.14
CA GLU A 254 50.61 15.84 -66.43
C GLU A 254 49.88 16.58 -67.57
N THR A 255 49.14 17.66 -67.30
CA THR A 255 48.41 18.41 -68.34
C THR A 255 48.29 19.91 -68.02
N PRO A 256 48.50 20.84 -68.98
CA PRO A 256 48.01 22.20 -68.85
C PRO A 256 46.48 22.12 -68.81
N GLY A 257 45.89 22.42 -67.65
CA GLY A 257 44.43 22.47 -67.52
C GLY A 257 43.82 23.59 -68.38
N PRO A 258 42.52 23.51 -68.71
CA PRO A 258 41.79 24.61 -69.35
C PRO A 258 41.95 25.89 -68.51
N SER A 259 42.02 27.05 -69.18
CA SER A 259 42.28 28.30 -68.48
C SER A 259 41.17 28.60 -67.47
N PRO A 260 41.45 29.35 -66.39
CA PRO A 260 40.43 29.74 -65.41
C PRO A 260 39.17 30.35 -66.07
N MET A 261 39.38 31.07 -67.17
CA MET A 261 38.32 31.69 -67.97
C MET A 261 37.44 30.66 -68.69
N ASP A 262 38.03 29.58 -69.22
CA ASP A 262 37.27 28.50 -69.87
C ASP A 262 36.39 27.74 -68.87
N LEU A 263 36.87 27.58 -67.63
CA LEU A 263 36.12 26.96 -66.54
C LEU A 263 34.97 27.85 -66.06
N GLU A 264 35.21 29.16 -65.94
CA GLU A 264 34.16 30.14 -65.61
C GLU A 264 33.09 30.21 -66.70
N ASP A 265 33.47 30.20 -67.99
CA ASP A 265 32.53 30.18 -69.11
C ASP A 265 31.71 28.88 -69.15
N MET A 266 32.35 27.74 -68.87
CA MET A 266 31.65 26.46 -68.77
C MET A 266 30.66 26.44 -67.59
N ALA A 267 31.06 26.96 -66.42
CA ALA A 267 30.18 27.10 -65.26
C ALA A 267 29.01 28.04 -65.54
N ALA A 268 29.27 29.17 -66.20
CA ALA A 268 28.24 30.12 -66.60
C ALA A 268 27.26 29.49 -67.61
N LYS A 269 27.74 28.66 -68.54
CA LYS A 269 26.89 27.90 -69.46
C LYS A 269 26.01 26.91 -68.71
N MET A 270 26.58 26.09 -67.82
CA MET A 270 25.80 25.14 -67.02
C MET A 270 24.76 25.83 -66.13
N LYS A 271 25.09 27.01 -65.57
CA LYS A 271 24.15 27.81 -64.78
C LYS A 271 22.95 28.23 -65.63
N ARG A 272 23.17 28.74 -66.84
CA ARG A 272 22.09 29.10 -67.77
C ARG A 272 21.22 27.90 -68.15
N ASP A 273 21.85 26.75 -68.41
CA ASP A 273 21.13 25.51 -68.75
C ASP A 273 20.26 25.03 -67.57
N LEU A 274 20.77 25.09 -66.34
CA LEU A 274 19.99 24.77 -65.14
C LEU A 274 18.82 25.73 -64.93
N GLU A 275 19.04 27.04 -65.07
CA GLU A 275 17.97 28.04 -64.98
C GLU A 275 16.89 27.81 -66.05
N ALA A 276 17.28 27.43 -67.27
CA ALA A 276 16.34 27.06 -68.33
C ALA A 276 15.55 25.79 -67.97
N LYS A 277 16.20 24.78 -67.37
CA LYS A 277 15.53 23.56 -66.89
C LYS A 277 14.58 23.82 -65.74
N VAL A 278 14.92 24.70 -64.79
CA VAL A 278 14.01 25.12 -63.72
C VAL A 278 12.79 25.83 -64.29
N LYS A 279 12.97 26.76 -65.24
CA LYS A 279 11.85 27.43 -65.93
C LYS A 279 10.96 26.42 -66.65
N GLN A 280 11.56 25.47 -67.36
CA GLN A 280 10.83 24.37 -68.01
C GLN A 280 10.04 23.54 -66.98
N GLY A 281 10.63 23.21 -65.83
CA GLY A 281 9.96 22.49 -64.73
C GLY A 281 8.75 23.26 -64.20
N THR A 282 8.92 24.54 -63.87
CA THR A 282 7.81 25.38 -63.38
C THR A 282 6.67 25.50 -64.39
N GLN A 283 6.98 25.53 -65.69
CA GLN A 283 5.97 25.56 -66.75
C GLN A 283 5.20 24.22 -66.83
N LEU A 284 5.90 23.10 -66.68
CA LEU A 284 5.26 21.78 -66.63
C LEU A 284 4.38 21.61 -65.39
N GLU A 285 4.82 22.09 -64.22
CA GLU A 285 4.01 22.10 -62.99
C GLU A 285 2.73 22.93 -63.16
N SER A 286 2.82 24.12 -63.76
CA SER A 286 1.64 24.92 -64.09
C SER A 286 0.70 24.21 -65.06
N ASN A 287 1.23 23.50 -66.06
CA ASN A 287 0.44 22.73 -67.01
C ASN A 287 -0.27 21.57 -66.31
N LEU A 288 0.43 20.84 -65.42
CA LEU A 288 -0.15 19.75 -64.64
C LEU A 288 -1.29 20.26 -63.74
N ALA A 289 -1.08 21.35 -63.01
CA ALA A 289 -2.13 21.95 -62.18
C ALA A 289 -3.37 22.37 -63.00
N SER A 290 -3.16 22.88 -64.22
CA SER A 290 -4.27 23.18 -65.13
C SER A 290 -5.01 21.93 -65.61
N VAL A 291 -4.30 20.84 -65.88
CA VAL A 291 -4.89 19.56 -66.29
C VAL A 291 -5.64 18.91 -65.13
N GLU A 292 -5.08 18.92 -63.92
CA GLU A 292 -5.74 18.46 -62.70
C GLU A 292 -7.05 19.21 -62.47
N LYS A 293 -7.03 20.54 -62.57
CA LYS A 293 -8.25 21.35 -62.45
C LYS A 293 -9.29 21.01 -63.52
N ALA A 294 -8.86 20.84 -64.78
CA ALA A 294 -9.75 20.44 -65.87
C ALA A 294 -10.32 19.03 -65.66
N LEU A 295 -9.53 18.12 -65.08
CA LEU A 295 -9.98 16.78 -64.71
C LEU A 295 -11.04 16.83 -63.60
N GLU A 296 -10.80 17.60 -62.53
CA GLU A 296 -11.80 17.78 -61.47
C GLU A 296 -13.09 18.42 -61.99
N GLU A 297 -13.01 19.38 -62.91
CA GLU A 297 -14.18 19.98 -63.57
C GLU A 297 -14.92 18.94 -64.43
N ALA A 298 -14.21 18.09 -65.18
CA ALA A 298 -14.81 17.01 -65.95
C ALA A 298 -15.48 15.95 -65.05
N GLU A 299 -14.86 15.58 -63.92
CA GLU A 299 -15.43 14.66 -62.93
C GLU A 299 -16.73 15.23 -62.31
N ARG A 300 -16.74 16.53 -61.95
CA ARG A 300 -17.95 17.20 -61.44
C ARG A 300 -19.09 17.23 -62.46
N ASN A 301 -18.79 17.28 -63.76
CA ASN A 301 -19.81 17.27 -64.82
C ASN A 301 -20.35 15.86 -65.11
N LEU A 302 -19.69 14.80 -64.64
CA LEU A 302 -20.10 13.40 -64.84
C LEU A 302 -20.89 12.81 -63.66
N GLN A 303 -20.94 13.50 -62.51
CA GLN A 303 -21.75 13.16 -61.33
C GLN A 303 -23.11 13.87 -61.35
#